data_AF-A0A254QQA0-F1
#
_entry.id   AF-A0A254QQA0-F1
#
_cell.length_a   1.000
_cell.length_b   1.000
_cell.length_c   1.000
_cell.angle_alpha   90.00
_cell.angle_beta   90.00
_cell.angle_gamma   90.00
#
_symmetry.space_group_name_H-M   'P 1'
#
loop_
_entity.id
_entity.type
_entity.pdbx_description
1 polymer ?
#
loop_
_entity_poly.entity_id
_entity_poly.type
_entity_poly.pdbx_seq_one_letter_code
_entity_poly.pdbx_strand_id
1 'polypeptide(L)'
;MTNPPVATLDPTTKNPKWDPDEDDIYAGVRTWSNQNVVLDTSEGEIEIKLRPDVAPNTVFNFVQLVAGGFYRDVIFHRIVQKGRNGGQFVAQGGDPTGTGMGSPGYSIP
;
A
#
# COMPACT_ATOMS: atom_id res chain seq x y z
N MET A 1 1.50 -16.63 20.68
CA MET A 1 2.66 -15.90 20.14
C MET A 1 3.29 -16.77 19.06
N THR A 2 2.81 -16.66 17.83
CA THR A 2 3.42 -17.32 16.67
C THR A 2 3.89 -16.20 15.76
N ASN A 3 5.18 -16.22 15.42
CA ASN A 3 5.79 -15.17 14.61
C ASN A 3 4.99 -14.95 13.32
N PRO A 4 4.80 -13.69 12.89
CA PRO A 4 4.22 -13.43 11.59
C PRO A 4 5.10 -14.05 10.50
N PRO A 5 4.51 -14.46 9.36
CA PRO A 5 5.26 -14.96 8.22
C PRO A 5 6.32 -13.92 7.82
N VAL A 6 7.58 -14.30 7.97
CA VAL A 6 8.73 -13.50 7.53
C VAL A 6 8.73 -13.56 6.00
N ALA A 7 8.88 -12.42 5.34
CA ALA A 7 9.06 -12.37 3.89
C ALA A 7 10.11 -13.41 3.47
N THR A 8 9.71 -14.38 2.65
CA THR A 8 10.57 -15.47 2.22
C THR A 8 11.65 -14.87 1.33
N LEU A 9 12.89 -14.90 1.81
CA LEU A 9 14.04 -14.45 1.04
C LEU A 9 14.35 -15.50 -0.02
N ASP A 10 14.65 -15.07 -1.24
CA ASP A 10 15.19 -15.95 -2.26
C ASP A 10 16.46 -16.65 -1.71
N PRO A 11 16.54 -17.98 -1.76
CA PRO A 11 17.63 -18.73 -1.12
C PRO A 11 19.01 -18.44 -1.75
N THR A 12 19.03 -17.83 -2.94
CA THR A 12 20.23 -17.52 -3.70
C THR A 12 20.62 -16.05 -3.57
N THR A 13 19.65 -15.14 -3.70
CA THR A 13 19.93 -13.70 -3.73
C THR A 13 19.71 -13.00 -2.39
N LYS A 14 19.06 -13.67 -1.43
CA LYS A 14 18.60 -13.11 -0.15
C LYS A 14 17.76 -11.84 -0.28
N ASN A 15 17.21 -11.57 -1.47
CA ASN A 15 16.27 -10.49 -1.69
C ASN A 15 14.84 -10.99 -1.41
N PRO A 16 13.95 -10.13 -0.91
CA PRO A 16 12.54 -10.49 -0.76
C PRO A 16 11.97 -10.83 -2.14
N LYS A 17 11.48 -12.06 -2.29
CA LYS A 17 10.85 -12.51 -3.53
C LYS A 17 9.33 -12.44 -3.33
N TRP A 18 8.69 -11.67 -4.19
CA TRP A 18 7.24 -11.60 -4.22
C TRP A 18 6.72 -12.74 -5.10
N ASP A 19 5.87 -13.59 -4.52
CA ASP A 19 5.14 -14.64 -5.24
C ASP A 19 3.64 -14.24 -5.29
N PRO A 20 3.09 -14.01 -6.50
CA PRO A 20 1.67 -13.69 -6.66
C PRO A 20 0.73 -14.84 -6.26
N ASP A 21 1.22 -16.09 -6.33
CA ASP A 21 0.42 -17.32 -6.31
C ASP A 21 0.46 -18.07 -4.96
N GLU A 22 1.14 -17.53 -3.93
CA GLU A 22 1.09 -18.10 -2.58
C GLU A 22 -0.31 -17.88 -1.97
N ASP A 23 -1.10 -18.96 -1.88
CA ASP A 23 -2.36 -19.01 -1.14
C ASP A 23 -2.08 -18.93 0.38
N ASP A 24 -2.41 -17.78 0.96
CA ASP A 24 -2.30 -17.47 2.39
C ASP A 24 -3.33 -18.28 3.22
N ILE A 25 -3.02 -19.54 3.58
CA ILE A 25 -3.83 -20.30 4.55
C ILE A 25 -3.41 -19.94 5.97
N TYR A 26 -4.21 -19.14 6.68
CA TYR A 26 -4.04 -18.89 8.12
C TYR A 26 -5.23 -19.44 8.92
N ALA A 27 -4.95 -20.42 9.79
CA ALA A 27 -5.93 -20.96 10.74
C ALA A 27 -6.24 -19.93 11.84
N GLY A 28 -7.46 -19.39 11.79
CA GLY A 28 -8.00 -18.42 12.74
C GLY A 28 -8.68 -17.28 12.00
N VAL A 29 -10.02 -17.27 12.02
CA VAL A 29 -10.86 -16.38 11.21
C VAL A 29 -10.49 -14.89 11.38
N ARG A 30 -9.73 -14.34 10.43
CA ARG A 30 -9.71 -12.91 10.09
C ARG A 30 -10.42 -12.78 8.75
N THR A 31 -11.62 -12.21 8.76
CA THR A 31 -12.60 -12.25 7.65
C THR A 31 -12.32 -11.29 6.49
N TRP A 32 -11.10 -10.78 6.33
CA TRP A 32 -10.80 -9.82 5.27
C TRP A 32 -9.94 -10.50 4.22
N SER A 33 -10.55 -10.80 3.07
CA SER A 33 -9.85 -11.26 1.88
C SER A 33 -8.84 -10.21 1.43
N ASN A 34 -7.71 -10.64 0.85
CA ASN A 34 -6.80 -9.76 0.15
C ASN A 34 -7.60 -8.90 -0.86
N GLN A 35 -7.30 -7.60 -0.90
CA GLN A 35 -7.98 -6.66 -1.79
C GLN A 35 -6.95 -6.00 -2.69
N ASN A 36 -7.29 -5.86 -3.97
CA ASN A 36 -6.47 -5.11 -4.92
C ASN A 36 -7.15 -3.78 -5.20
N VAL A 37 -6.35 -2.72 -5.33
CA VAL A 37 -6.80 -1.41 -5.77
C VAL A 37 -5.98 -1.02 -6.99
N VAL A 38 -6.67 -0.57 -8.04
CA VAL A 38 -6.04 -0.01 -9.23
C VAL A 38 -6.10 1.51 -9.12
N LEU A 39 -4.94 2.15 -9.17
CA LEU A 39 -4.83 3.59 -9.35
C LEU A 39 -4.75 3.86 -10.85
N ASP A 40 -5.81 4.44 -11.40
CA ASP A 40 -5.81 4.98 -12.75
C ASP A 40 -5.19 6.38 -12.71
N THR A 41 -4.02 6.54 -13.34
CA THR A 41 -3.24 7.79 -13.30
C THR A 41 -2.95 8.27 -14.72
N SER A 42 -2.58 9.56 -14.85
CA SER A 42 -2.21 10.14 -16.14
C SER A 42 -0.99 9.48 -16.80
N GLU A 43 -0.17 8.75 -16.04
CA GLU A 43 1.03 8.05 -16.51
C GLU A 43 0.82 6.52 -16.65
N GLY A 44 -0.43 6.06 -16.49
CA GLY A 44 -0.81 4.65 -16.57
C GLY A 44 -1.35 4.07 -15.28
N GLU A 45 -1.77 2.82 -15.35
CA GLU A 45 -2.37 2.10 -14.22
C GLU A 45 -1.31 1.54 -13.27
N ILE A 46 -1.58 1.64 -11.96
CA ILE A 46 -0.77 1.04 -10.91
C ILE A 46 -1.68 0.12 -10.08
N GLU A 47 -1.44 -1.19 -10.13
CA GLU A 47 -2.14 -2.15 -9.28
C GLU A 47 -1.42 -2.33 -7.93
N ILE A 48 -2.19 -2.27 -6.85
CA ILE A 48 -1.70 -2.38 -5.47
C ILE A 48 -2.44 -3.52 -4.77
N LYS A 49 -1.72 -4.59 -4.40
CA LYS A 49 -2.22 -5.65 -3.52
C LYS A 49 -2.13 -5.21 -2.06
N LEU A 50 -3.26 -5.12 -1.39
CA LEU A 50 -3.37 -4.73 0.02
C LEU A 50 -3.21 -5.94 0.95
N ARG A 51 -2.63 -5.68 2.12
CA ARG A 51 -2.32 -6.69 3.16
C ARG A 51 -3.11 -6.44 4.44
N PRO A 52 -4.43 -6.75 4.47
CA PRO A 52 -5.27 -6.56 5.66
C PRO A 52 -4.85 -7.45 6.83
N ASP A 53 -4.12 -8.53 6.54
CA ASP A 53 -3.49 -9.41 7.53
C ASP A 53 -2.40 -8.68 8.34
N VAL A 54 -1.65 -7.78 7.71
CA VAL A 54 -0.57 -7.01 8.36
C VAL A 54 -1.10 -5.72 8.98
N ALA A 55 -1.89 -4.94 8.23
CA ALA A 55 -2.36 -3.62 8.62
C ALA A 55 -3.88 -3.44 8.41
N PRO A 56 -4.72 -4.15 9.19
CA PRO A 56 -6.16 -4.22 8.95
C PRO A 56 -6.86 -2.84 8.99
N ASN A 57 -6.51 -2.01 9.97
CA ASN A 57 -7.11 -0.68 10.12
C ASN A 57 -6.73 0.25 8.95
N THR A 58 -5.47 0.20 8.51
CA THR A 58 -4.98 1.00 7.39
C THR A 58 -5.65 0.59 6.08
N VAL A 59 -5.74 -0.72 5.83
CA VAL A 59 -6.41 -1.25 4.63
C VAL A 59 -7.89 -0.90 4.64
N PHE A 60 -8.59 -1.10 5.77
CA PHE A 60 -9.99 -0.71 5.92
C PHE A 60 -10.19 0.77 5.60
N ASN A 61 -9.40 1.64 6.23
CA ASN A 61 -9.46 3.07 6.03
C ASN A 61 -9.23 3.46 4.56
N PHE A 62 -8.17 2.93 3.96
CA PHE A 62 -7.81 3.22 2.57
C PHE A 62 -8.93 2.81 1.60
N VAL A 63 -9.49 1.61 1.75
CA VAL A 63 -10.56 1.11 0.88
C VAL A 63 -11.83 1.96 1.02
N GLN A 64 -12.17 2.41 2.22
CA GLN A 64 -13.31 3.30 2.42
C GLN A 64 -13.11 4.67 1.75
N LEU A 65 -11.89 5.23 1.84
CA LEU A 65 -11.56 6.49 1.16
C LEU A 65 -11.60 6.32 -0.37
N VAL A 66 -11.10 5.21 -0.90
CA VAL A 66 -11.19 4.88 -2.34
C VAL A 66 -12.65 4.76 -2.77
N ALA A 67 -13.47 3.98 -2.06
CA ALA A 67 -14.89 3.81 -2.38
C ALA A 67 -15.68 5.13 -2.30
N GLY A 68 -15.29 6.02 -1.37
CA GLY A 68 -15.84 7.37 -1.24
C GLY A 68 -15.32 8.36 -2.28
N GLY A 69 -14.42 7.97 -3.18
CA GLY A 69 -13.87 8.83 -4.23
C GLY A 69 -12.89 9.88 -3.72
N PHE A 70 -12.36 9.75 -2.50
CA PHE A 70 -11.47 10.74 -1.86
C PHE A 70 -10.19 11.01 -2.68
N TYR A 71 -9.70 10.00 -3.41
CA TYR A 71 -8.49 10.09 -4.22
C TYR A 71 -8.74 10.47 -5.69
N ARG A 72 -9.98 10.79 -6.08
CA ARG A 72 -10.28 11.22 -7.45
C ARG A 72 -9.67 12.61 -7.71
N ASP A 73 -9.00 12.74 -8.86
CA ASP A 73 -8.31 13.96 -9.29
C ASP A 73 -7.25 14.47 -8.28
N VAL A 74 -6.68 13.57 -7.47
CA VAL A 74 -5.63 13.88 -6.49
C VAL A 74 -4.25 13.65 -7.09
N ILE A 75 -3.38 14.66 -7.00
CA ILE A 75 -2.02 14.61 -7.56
C ILE A 75 -1.01 13.91 -6.64
N PHE A 76 0.07 13.42 -7.25
CA PHE A 76 1.32 13.13 -6.53
C PHE A 76 2.11 14.43 -6.32
N HIS A 77 1.90 15.08 -5.17
CA HIS A 77 2.51 16.39 -4.88
C HIS A 77 4.01 16.31 -4.54
N ARG A 78 4.55 15.11 -4.26
CA ARG A 78 5.97 14.94 -3.93
C ARG A 78 6.58 13.73 -4.61
N ILE A 79 7.51 13.97 -5.54
CA ILE A 79 8.27 12.92 -6.24
C ILE A 79 9.75 13.14 -5.97
N VAL A 80 10.39 12.19 -5.28
CA VAL A 80 11.83 12.22 -5.01
C VAL A 80 12.51 11.10 -5.77
N GLN A 81 13.14 11.47 -6.88
CA GLN A 81 13.82 10.52 -7.76
C GLN A 81 15.08 9.91 -7.16
N LYS A 82 15.80 10.65 -6.30
CA LYS A 82 17.05 10.18 -5.68
C LYS A 82 17.05 10.48 -4.19
N GLY A 83 17.18 9.43 -3.39
CA GLY A 83 17.46 9.54 -1.97
C GLY A 83 18.91 9.96 -1.70
N ARG A 84 19.26 10.18 -0.42
CA ARG A 84 20.62 10.59 0.01
C ARG A 84 21.73 9.65 -0.47
N ASN A 85 21.40 8.40 -0.79
CA ASN A 85 22.32 7.37 -1.25
C ASN A 85 22.30 7.17 -2.78
N GLY A 86 21.65 8.07 -3.54
CA GLY A 86 21.62 8.05 -5.01
C GLY A 86 20.59 7.10 -5.64
N GLY A 87 19.96 6.22 -4.87
CA GLY A 87 18.89 5.32 -5.33
C GLY A 87 17.52 5.98 -5.42
N GLN A 88 16.60 5.34 -6.16
CA GLN A 88 15.18 5.72 -6.20
C GLN A 88 14.58 5.77 -4.80
N PHE A 89 13.71 6.74 -4.53
CA PHE A 89 13.14 6.92 -3.19
C PHE A 89 11.63 6.73 -3.18
N VAL A 90 10.83 7.79 -3.32
CA VAL A 90 9.38 7.70 -3.11
C VAL A 90 8.61 8.74 -3.93
N ALA A 91 7.43 8.34 -4.39
CA ALA A 91 6.36 9.24 -4.82
C ALA A 91 5.26 9.23 -3.75
N GLN A 92 4.81 10.42 -3.34
CA GLN A 92 3.79 10.61 -2.32
C GLN A 92 2.64 11.44 -2.91
N GLY A 93 1.43 10.96 -2.69
CA GLY A 93 0.17 11.60 -3.08
C GLY A 93 -0.85 11.48 -1.95
N GLY A 94 -2.14 11.48 -2.30
CA GLY A 94 -3.22 11.25 -1.33
C GLY A 94 -3.65 12.47 -0.52
N ASP A 95 -3.23 13.66 -0.93
CA ASP A 95 -3.66 14.95 -0.37
C ASP A 95 -4.56 15.69 -1.38
N PRO A 96 -5.88 15.80 -1.13
CA PRO A 96 -6.80 16.51 -2.01
C PRO A 96 -6.49 18.00 -2.21
N THR A 97 -5.74 18.62 -1.30
CA THR A 97 -5.32 20.02 -1.42
C THR A 97 -4.06 20.18 -2.29
N GLY A 98 -3.31 19.11 -2.52
CA GLY A 98 -2.03 19.13 -3.21
C GLY A 98 -0.88 19.84 -2.48
N THR A 99 -1.10 20.29 -1.23
CA THR A 99 -0.11 21.08 -0.46
C THR A 99 0.91 20.23 0.30
N GLY A 100 0.61 18.95 0.48
CA GLY A 100 1.33 18.01 1.33
C GLY A 100 0.89 18.02 2.80
N MET A 101 -0.14 18.80 3.15
CA MET A 101 -0.66 18.94 4.52
C MET A 101 -2.12 18.50 4.67
N GLY A 102 -2.82 18.17 3.59
CA GLY A 102 -4.19 17.70 3.68
C GLY A 102 -4.31 16.30 4.29
N SER A 103 -5.51 16.03 4.80
CA SER A 103 -5.86 14.81 5.54
C SER A 103 -7.35 14.52 5.37
N PRO A 104 -7.81 13.27 5.54
CA PRO A 104 -9.23 12.93 5.59
C PRO A 104 -9.98 13.53 6.81
N GLY A 105 -9.32 14.32 7.66
CA GLY A 105 -9.92 15.01 8.80
C GLY A 105 -9.92 14.20 10.10
N TYR A 106 -9.26 13.04 10.10
CA TYR A 106 -9.05 12.19 11.26
C TYR A 106 -7.75 11.40 11.11
N SER A 107 -7.33 10.75 12.20
CA SER A 107 -6.13 9.92 12.25
C SER A 107 -6.47 8.51 12.70
N ILE A 108 -5.73 7.54 12.16
CA ILE A 108 -5.76 6.15 12.60
C ILE A 108 -4.49 5.85 13.42
N PRO A 109 -4.59 5.01 14.46
CA PRO A 109 -3.46 4.65 15.33
C PRO A 109 -2.48 3.68 14.66
#